data_AF-A0A395M8J8-F1
#
_entry.id   AF-A0A395M8J8-F1
#
_cell.length_a   1.000
_cell.length_b   1.000
_cell.length_c   1.000
_cell.angle_alpha   90.00
_cell.angle_beta   90.00
_cell.angle_gamma   90.00
#
_symmetry.space_group_name_H-M   'P 1'
#
loop_
_entity.id
_entity.type
_entity.pdbx_description
1 polymer ?
#
loop_
_entity_poly.entity_id
_entity_poly.type
_entity_poly.pdbx_seq_one_letter_code
_entity_poly.pdbx_strand_id
1 'polypeptide(L)'
;MHFAVAFTALTALAMGVAADPAAKPPPNANVIAARIWGDRDCGAKNNDHNEGELTLHGDDDGKCRKFSNEIRSVKQNEHAYNCKLVLYHDKNCKRGKKDIKDGQCRATLSSFGSYKVVCD
;
A
#
# COMPACT_ATOMS: atom_id res chain seq x y z
N MET A 1 -2.57 -32.92 53.33
CA MET A 1 -2.27 -32.81 51.88
C MET A 1 -3.10 -31.66 51.34
N HIS A 2 -2.47 -30.53 51.01
CA HIS A 2 -3.12 -29.38 50.37
C HIS A 2 -2.54 -29.29 48.96
N PHE A 3 -3.38 -29.23 47.93
CA PHE A 3 -3.11 -28.53 46.66
C PHE A 3 -4.38 -28.62 45.81
N ALA A 4 -5.12 -27.52 45.72
CA ALA A 4 -6.12 -27.33 44.67
C ALA A 4 -5.77 -25.98 44.00
N VAL A 5 -4.99 -26.07 42.93
CA VAL A 5 -4.70 -24.93 42.06
C VAL A 5 -5.86 -24.82 41.07
N ALA A 6 -6.72 -23.81 41.25
CA ALA A 6 -7.75 -23.48 40.27
C ALA A 6 -7.20 -22.40 39.33
N PHE A 7 -6.89 -22.78 38.09
CA PHE A 7 -6.56 -21.86 37.02
C PHE A 7 -7.81 -21.11 36.57
N THR A 8 -7.92 -19.83 36.89
CA THR A 8 -8.92 -18.94 36.32
C THR A 8 -8.41 -18.42 34.97
N ALA A 9 -8.95 -18.95 33.88
CA ALA A 9 -8.67 -18.45 32.53
C ALA A 9 -9.37 -17.10 32.33
N LEU A 10 -8.59 -16.03 32.20
CA LEU A 10 -9.05 -14.72 31.74
C LEU A 10 -9.10 -14.72 30.20
N THR A 11 -10.25 -15.03 29.63
CA THR A 11 -10.51 -14.75 28.21
C THR A 11 -11.26 -13.42 28.09
N ALA A 12 -10.51 -12.32 28.07
CA ALA A 12 -11.05 -11.06 27.57
C ALA A 12 -10.94 -11.08 26.04
N LEU A 13 -12.07 -11.35 25.36
CA LEU A 13 -12.18 -11.16 23.92
C LEU A 13 -11.99 -9.68 23.62
N ALA A 14 -10.88 -9.33 22.95
CA ALA A 14 -10.70 -8.02 22.36
C ALA A 14 -11.83 -7.81 21.35
N MET A 15 -12.79 -6.95 21.68
CA MET A 15 -13.78 -6.45 20.73
C MET A 15 -13.01 -5.62 19.70
N GLY A 16 -12.67 -6.25 18.58
CA GLY A 16 -12.16 -5.55 17.41
C GLY A 16 -13.23 -4.57 16.95
N VAL A 17 -13.00 -3.27 17.18
CA VAL A 17 -13.78 -2.23 16.52
C VAL A 17 -13.64 -2.46 15.03
N ALA A 18 -14.76 -2.77 14.36
CA ALA A 18 -14.81 -2.72 12.91
C ALA A 18 -14.53 -1.28 12.54
N ALA A 19 -13.32 -1.00 12.04
CA ALA A 19 -12.97 0.31 11.52
C ALA A 19 -13.97 0.63 10.39
N ASP A 20 -14.69 1.73 10.54
CA ASP A 20 -15.57 2.24 9.50
C ASP A 20 -14.71 2.50 8.25
N PRO A 21 -14.95 1.82 7.12
CA PRO A 21 -14.14 2.01 5.91
C PRO A 21 -14.25 3.44 5.33
N ALA A 22 -15.22 4.24 5.78
CA ALA A 22 -15.38 5.65 5.43
C ALA A 22 -14.77 6.64 6.44
N ALA A 23 -14.16 6.17 7.53
CA ALA A 23 -13.43 7.04 8.44
C ALA A 23 -12.06 7.39 7.83
N LYS A 24 -11.67 8.68 7.95
CA LYS A 24 -10.33 9.13 7.57
C LYS A 24 -9.27 8.23 8.23
N PRO A 25 -8.30 7.69 7.48
CA PRO A 25 -7.32 6.77 8.04
C PRO A 25 -6.47 7.45 9.12
N PRO A 26 -6.17 6.75 10.24
CA PRO A 26 -5.18 7.22 11.20
C PRO A 26 -3.83 7.50 10.51
N PRO A 27 -3.05 8.50 10.97
CA PRO A 27 -1.80 8.90 10.32
C PRO A 27 -0.83 7.74 10.04
N ASN A 28 -0.70 6.80 10.98
CA ASN A 28 0.21 5.67 10.91
C ASN A 28 -0.45 4.37 10.40
N ALA A 29 -1.72 4.40 10.01
CA ALA A 29 -2.37 3.21 9.46
C ALA A 29 -1.84 2.93 8.06
N ASN A 30 -1.49 1.68 7.77
CA ASN A 30 -1.16 1.24 6.41
C ASN A 30 -2.40 1.34 5.54
N VAL A 31 -2.32 2.07 4.43
CA VAL A 31 -3.46 2.30 3.52
C VAL A 31 -3.23 1.75 2.12
N ILE A 32 -1.98 1.59 1.70
CA ILE A 32 -1.59 0.97 0.43
C ILE A 32 -0.42 0.03 0.69
N ALA A 33 -0.50 -1.19 0.17
CA ALA A 33 0.64 -2.09 0.01
C ALA A 33 0.83 -2.40 -1.47
N ALA A 34 1.99 -2.06 -2.01
CA ALA A 34 2.35 -2.34 -3.40
C ALA A 34 3.79 -2.83 -3.50
N ARG A 35 4.15 -3.41 -4.64
CA ARG A 35 5.52 -3.72 -5.01
C ARG A 35 5.87 -3.04 -6.33
N ILE A 36 7.14 -2.67 -6.48
CA ILE A 36 7.62 -1.85 -7.59
C ILE A 36 8.80 -2.53 -8.29
N TRP A 37 8.86 -2.36 -9.62
CA TRP A 37 9.90 -2.96 -10.45
C TRP A 37 10.44 -1.98 -11.47
N GLY A 38 11.73 -2.14 -11.79
CA GLY A 38 12.41 -1.46 -12.89
C GLY A 38 12.10 -2.07 -14.27
N ASP A 39 11.49 -3.25 -14.30
CA ASP A 39 10.95 -3.86 -15.52
C ASP A 39 9.44 -3.62 -15.68
N ARG A 40 8.88 -4.12 -16.78
CA ARG A 40 7.51 -3.85 -17.21
C ARG A 40 6.51 -4.94 -16.84
N ASP A 41 6.93 -6.06 -16.26
CA ASP A 41 6.07 -7.24 -16.12
C ASP A 41 5.65 -7.53 -14.67
N CYS A 42 5.95 -6.61 -13.75
CA CYS A 42 5.71 -6.77 -12.31
C CYS A 42 6.31 -8.07 -11.75
N GLY A 43 7.51 -8.42 -12.23
CA GLY A 43 8.24 -9.61 -11.81
C GLY A 43 7.64 -10.94 -12.30
N ALA A 44 6.77 -10.93 -13.31
CA ALA A 44 6.06 -12.12 -13.76
C ALA A 44 6.97 -13.22 -14.35
N LYS A 45 8.14 -12.85 -14.90
CA LYS A 45 9.07 -13.83 -15.48
C LYS A 45 9.97 -14.49 -14.44
N ASN A 46 10.72 -13.69 -13.69
CA ASN A 46 11.74 -14.15 -12.76
C ASN A 46 11.94 -13.22 -11.56
N ASN A 47 11.08 -12.22 -11.39
CA ASN A 47 11.19 -11.20 -10.35
C ASN A 47 12.54 -10.44 -10.38
N ASP A 48 13.19 -10.36 -11.54
CA ASP A 48 14.33 -9.46 -11.76
C ASP A 48 13.89 -8.00 -11.59
N HIS A 49 14.84 -7.10 -11.33
CA HIS A 49 14.58 -5.67 -11.18
C HIS A 49 13.47 -5.31 -10.16
N ASN A 50 13.28 -6.15 -9.13
CA ASN A 50 12.44 -5.82 -7.99
C ASN A 50 13.10 -4.70 -7.19
N GLU A 51 12.44 -3.54 -7.13
CA GLU A 51 12.93 -2.33 -6.47
C GLU A 51 12.39 -2.19 -5.03
N GLY A 52 11.62 -3.19 -4.56
CA GLY A 52 11.13 -3.29 -3.19
C GLY A 52 9.63 -3.04 -3.03
N GLU A 53 9.21 -2.90 -1.78
CA GLU A 53 7.81 -2.63 -1.42
C GLU A 53 7.55 -1.13 -1.24
N LEU A 54 6.36 -0.72 -1.66
CA LEU A 54 5.82 0.61 -1.46
C LEU A 54 4.64 0.50 -0.48
N THR A 55 4.92 0.86 0.77
CA THR A 55 3.91 0.94 1.84
C THR A 55 3.62 2.41 2.12
N LEU A 56 2.35 2.80 2.02
CA LEU A 56 1.90 4.16 2.31
C LEU A 56 0.98 4.17 3.51
N HIS A 57 1.04 5.26 4.26
CA HIS A 57 0.27 5.43 5.48
C HIS A 57 -0.79 6.52 5.32
N GLY A 58 -1.76 6.58 6.24
CA GLY A 58 -2.83 7.57 6.20
C GLY A 58 -2.33 9.02 6.16
N ASP A 59 -1.17 9.32 6.76
CA ASP A 59 -0.57 10.65 6.70
C ASP A 59 0.03 10.98 5.32
N ASP A 60 0.22 10.00 4.43
CA ASP A 60 0.67 10.23 3.05
C ASP A 60 -0.45 10.72 2.12
N ASP A 61 -1.70 10.80 2.61
CA ASP A 61 -2.85 11.27 1.84
C ASP A 61 -2.58 12.64 1.18
N GLY A 62 -2.76 12.67 -0.14
CA GLY A 62 -2.55 13.84 -0.99
C GLY A 62 -1.08 14.26 -1.18
N LYS A 63 -0.12 13.68 -0.45
CA LYS A 63 1.31 14.03 -0.57
C LYS A 63 1.89 13.44 -1.85
N CYS A 64 2.47 14.30 -2.69
CA CYS A 64 3.21 13.85 -3.86
C CYS A 64 4.60 13.36 -3.47
N ARG A 65 4.92 12.11 -3.81
CA ARG A 65 6.22 11.48 -3.57
C ARG A 65 6.87 11.11 -4.91
N LYS A 66 8.20 11.15 -4.95
CA LYS A 66 8.99 10.81 -6.14
C LYS A 66 9.55 9.41 -5.96
N PHE A 67 9.61 8.65 -7.05
CA PHE A 67 10.45 7.45 -7.07
C PHE A 67 11.93 7.88 -7.13
N SER A 68 12.78 7.22 -6.34
CA SER A 68 14.23 7.40 -6.41
C SER A 68 14.84 6.66 -7.60
N ASN A 69 14.25 5.53 -7.96
CA ASN A 69 14.72 4.62 -9.01
C ASN A 69 13.81 4.72 -10.23
N GLU A 70 14.26 4.16 -11.36
CA GLU A 70 13.46 4.10 -12.57
C GLU A 70 12.41 2.98 -12.45
N ILE A 71 11.17 3.34 -12.09
CA ILE A 71 10.09 2.37 -11.91
C ILE A 71 9.27 2.25 -13.18
N ARG A 72 9.16 1.04 -13.74
CA ARG A 72 8.44 0.79 -14.99
C ARG A 72 7.17 -0.04 -14.80
N SER A 73 7.04 -0.73 -13.67
CA SER A 73 5.80 -1.38 -13.30
C SER A 73 5.57 -1.40 -11.80
N VAL A 74 4.29 -1.41 -11.42
CA VAL A 74 3.82 -1.41 -10.03
C VAL A 74 2.68 -2.40 -9.93
N LYS A 75 2.64 -3.18 -8.86
CA LYS A 75 1.52 -4.05 -8.52
C LYS A 75 1.02 -3.67 -7.14
N GLN A 76 -0.21 -3.17 -7.08
CA GLN A 76 -0.90 -2.94 -5.81
C GLN A 76 -1.43 -4.29 -5.33
N ASN A 77 -1.07 -4.67 -4.10
CA ASN A 77 -1.53 -5.90 -3.49
C ASN A 77 -2.85 -5.65 -2.76
N GLU A 78 -2.87 -4.60 -1.94
CA GLU A 78 -3.98 -4.31 -1.03
C GLU A 78 -4.14 -2.80 -0.84
N HIS A 79 -5.37 -2.39 -0.51
CA HIS A 79 -5.69 -1.06 0.00
C HIS A 79 -6.68 -1.13 1.17
N ALA A 80 -6.74 -0.06 1.95
CA ALA A 80 -7.68 0.11 3.05
C ALA A 80 -8.25 1.55 3.07
N TYR A 81 -9.31 1.77 3.86
CA TYR A 81 -9.92 3.10 4.08
C TYR A 81 -10.29 3.85 2.79
N ASN A 82 -10.75 3.12 1.76
CA ASN A 82 -11.07 3.66 0.43
C ASN A 82 -9.92 4.47 -0.21
N CYS A 83 -8.69 4.21 0.20
CA CYS A 83 -7.51 4.86 -0.37
C CYS A 83 -7.11 4.21 -1.69
N LYS A 84 -6.65 5.02 -2.64
CA LYS A 84 -6.16 4.60 -3.95
C LYS A 84 -4.75 5.09 -4.21
N LEU A 85 -3.89 4.20 -4.72
CA LEU A 85 -2.59 4.60 -5.27
C LEU A 85 -2.81 5.23 -6.66
N VAL A 86 -2.18 6.37 -6.88
CA VAL A 86 -2.18 7.07 -8.16
C VAL A 86 -0.74 7.27 -8.60
N LEU A 87 -0.42 6.80 -9.81
CA LEU A 87 0.90 6.89 -10.41
C LEU A 87 0.95 8.02 -11.45
N TYR A 88 2.12 8.62 -11.64
CA TYR A 88 2.33 9.72 -12.58
C TYR A 88 3.62 9.52 -13.36
N HIS A 89 3.62 9.89 -14.64
CA HIS A 89 4.83 9.85 -15.47
C HIS A 89 5.82 10.97 -15.13
N ASP A 90 5.34 12.13 -14.68
CA ASP A 90 6.23 13.20 -14.22
C ASP A 90 6.65 13.00 -12.76
N LYS A 91 7.58 13.84 -12.29
CA LYS A 91 8.11 13.82 -10.92
C LYS A 91 7.30 14.68 -9.93
N ASN A 92 6.21 15.32 -10.35
CA ASN A 92 5.53 16.36 -9.58
C ASN A 92 4.02 16.10 -9.41
N CYS A 93 3.55 14.88 -9.71
CA CYS A 93 2.16 14.47 -9.68
C CYS A 93 1.21 15.35 -10.52
N LYS A 94 1.64 15.84 -11.70
CA LYS A 94 0.83 16.74 -12.55
C LYS A 94 0.36 16.11 -13.86
N ARG A 95 1.16 15.25 -14.47
CA ARG A 95 0.97 14.73 -15.83
C ARG A 95 1.09 13.21 -15.88
N GLY A 96 0.39 12.62 -16.84
CA GLY A 96 0.45 11.19 -17.08
C GLY A 96 -0.12 10.37 -15.93
N LYS A 97 -1.21 10.84 -15.32
CA LYS A 97 -1.92 10.15 -14.25
C LYS A 97 -2.34 8.74 -14.71
N LYS A 98 -2.10 7.74 -13.86
CA LYS A 98 -2.56 6.36 -14.04
C LYS A 98 -3.10 5.85 -12.71
N ASP A 99 -4.32 5.33 -12.76
CA ASP A 99 -4.92 4.63 -11.64
C ASP A 99 -4.54 3.14 -11.69
N ILE A 100 -4.42 2.53 -10.52
CA ILE A 100 -4.12 1.12 -10.31
C ILE A 100 -5.15 0.52 -9.35
N LYS A 101 -5.49 -0.75 -9.57
CA LYS A 101 -6.39 -1.52 -8.71
C LYS A 101 -5.61 -2.65 -8.03
N ASP A 102 -6.15 -3.18 -6.94
CA ASP A 102 -5.61 -4.38 -6.30
C ASP A 102 -5.44 -5.54 -7.30
N GLY A 103 -4.34 -6.25 -7.16
CA GLY A 103 -3.94 -7.36 -8.03
C GLY A 103 -3.48 -6.95 -9.43
N GLN A 104 -3.70 -5.69 -9.84
CA GLN A 104 -3.34 -5.23 -11.18
C GLN A 104 -1.83 -4.94 -11.28
N CYS A 105 -1.18 -5.54 -12.28
CA CYS A 105 0.11 -5.05 -12.76
C CYS A 105 -0.10 -3.82 -13.65
N ARG A 106 0.37 -2.65 -13.20
CA ARG A 106 0.35 -1.42 -13.97
C ARG A 106 1.76 -1.13 -14.50
N ALA A 107 1.93 -1.33 -15.80
CA ALA A 107 3.19 -1.08 -16.50
C ALA A 107 3.15 0.19 -17.37
N THR A 108 4.33 0.71 -17.70
CA THR A 108 4.54 1.79 -18.68
C THR A 108 5.68 1.45 -19.65
N LEU A 109 5.79 2.17 -20.76
CA LEU A 109 6.92 2.07 -21.71
C LEU A 109 8.15 2.84 -21.24
N SER A 110 7.95 3.97 -20.59
CA SER A 110 9.00 4.81 -20.00
C SER A 110 9.17 4.44 -18.53
N SER A 111 8.85 5.37 -17.62
CA SER A 111 8.85 5.16 -16.18
C SER A 111 7.75 5.99 -15.51
N PHE A 112 7.43 5.63 -14.27
CA PHE A 112 6.69 6.47 -13.34
C PHE A 112 7.68 7.35 -12.59
N GLY A 113 7.44 8.66 -12.56
CA GLY A 113 8.30 9.62 -11.87
C GLY A 113 7.83 9.95 -10.46
N SER A 114 6.54 9.81 -10.19
CA SER A 114 5.93 10.12 -8.90
C SER A 114 4.65 9.34 -8.66
N TYR A 115 4.21 9.35 -7.41
CA TYR A 115 2.99 8.71 -6.94
C TYR A 115 2.38 9.51 -5.79
N LYS A 116 1.11 9.23 -5.50
CA LYS A 116 0.44 9.68 -4.28
C LYS A 116 -0.63 8.67 -3.89
N VAL A 117 -0.98 8.64 -2.61
CA VAL A 117 -2.23 8.04 -2.16
C VAL A 117 -3.31 9.13 -2.10
N VAL A 118 -4.54 8.76 -2.42
CA VAL A 118 -5.73 9.60 -2.26
C VAL A 118 -6.75 8.80 -1.49
N CYS A 119 -7.15 9.26 -0.33
CA CYS A 119 -8.23 8.67 0.46
C CYS A 119 -9.50 9.52 0.31
N ASP A 120 -10.66 8.87 0.37
CA ASP A 120 -11.97 9.51 0.25
C ASP A 120 -12.58 9.80 1.63
#